data_AF-A0A8T4LXN6-F1
#
_entry.id   AF-A0A8T4LXN6-F1
#
_cell.length_a   1.000
_cell.length_b   1.000
_cell.length_c   1.000
_cell.angle_alpha   90.00
_cell.angle_beta   90.00
_cell.angle_gamma   90.00
#
_symmetry.space_group_name_H-M   'P 1'
#
loop_
_entity.id
_entity.type
_entity.pdbx_description
1 polymer ?
#
loop_
_entity_poly.entity_id
_entity_poly.type
_entity_poly.pdbx_seq_one_letter_code
_entity_poly.pdbx_strand_id
1 'polypeptide(L)'
;MLKDSLKEATIKYLESLDIDLSFLYAQHNSEELRNLRDRKIISDEEIEDALEVAILNQARKDYDHVKKTHFRSGIEADHIGYPEILVYGIERNLFSATEKGKFVLDHGMNLETFCKQYRDKEILKHFREKLLSPKVFVDGKYCDPHPACCH
;
A
#
# COMPACT_ATOMS: atom_id res chain seq x y z
N MET A 1 20.84 -7.22 20.91
CA MET A 1 20.83 -5.79 21.25
C MET A 1 20.84 -4.90 20.00
N LEU A 2 21.95 -4.70 19.26
CA LEU A 2 21.93 -3.80 18.08
C LEU A 2 20.99 -4.27 16.94
N LYS A 3 20.97 -5.58 16.64
CA LYS A 3 20.12 -6.16 15.59
C LYS A 3 18.63 -6.06 15.91
N ASP A 4 18.26 -6.21 17.19
CA ASP A 4 16.87 -6.16 17.65
C ASP A 4 16.34 -4.72 17.60
N SER A 5 17.15 -3.74 18.01
CA SER A 5 16.78 -2.33 17.91
C SER A 5 16.64 -1.85 16.46
N LEU A 6 17.51 -2.32 15.56
CA LEU A 6 17.40 -2.02 14.13
C LEU A 6 16.12 -2.64 13.54
N LYS A 7 15.85 -3.90 13.86
CA LYS A 7 14.60 -4.58 13.48
C LYS A 7 13.36 -3.79 13.92
N GLU A 8 13.26 -3.46 15.21
CA GLU A 8 12.13 -2.71 15.74
C GLU A 8 11.96 -1.34 15.08
N ALA A 9 13.06 -0.63 14.81
CA ALA A 9 13.03 0.64 14.12
C ALA A 9 12.52 0.51 12.68
N THR A 10 12.99 -0.51 11.94
CA THR A 10 12.52 -0.80 10.58
C THR A 10 11.03 -1.14 10.56
N ILE A 11 10.56 -2.01 11.46
CA ILE A 11 9.13 -2.38 11.54
C ILE A 11 8.26 -1.16 11.84
N LYS A 12 8.61 -0.37 12.87
CA LYS A 12 7.86 0.86 13.19
C LYS A 12 7.83 1.85 12.04
N TYR A 13 8.92 1.93 11.28
CA TYR A 13 8.95 2.78 10.10
C TYR A 13 7.95 2.28 9.05
N LEU A 14 7.97 0.98 8.74
CA LEU A 14 7.06 0.35 7.80
C LEU A 14 5.59 0.55 8.20
N GLU A 15 5.24 0.39 9.48
CA GLU A 15 3.88 0.64 10.01
C GLU A 15 3.40 2.08 9.79
N SER A 16 4.33 3.05 9.78
CA SER A 16 4.07 4.47 9.58
C SER A 16 4.18 4.94 8.13
N LEU A 17 4.49 4.02 7.21
CA LEU A 17 4.71 4.34 5.81
C LEU A 17 3.45 4.96 5.19
N ASP A 18 3.64 6.07 4.49
CA ASP A 18 2.61 6.60 3.60
C ASP A 18 2.63 5.80 2.30
N ILE A 19 1.59 5.00 2.07
CA ILE A 19 1.57 4.03 0.96
C ILE A 19 1.59 4.74 -0.40
N ASP A 20 1.02 5.94 -0.51
CA ASP A 20 1.08 6.75 -1.74
C ASP A 20 2.52 7.14 -2.08
N LEU A 21 3.39 7.22 -1.06
CA LEU A 21 4.81 7.54 -1.18
C LEU A 21 5.71 6.31 -1.01
N SER A 22 5.14 5.10 -1.01
CA SER A 22 5.90 3.84 -0.85
C SER A 22 7.02 3.67 -1.88
N PHE A 23 6.86 4.24 -3.08
CA PHE A 23 7.91 4.24 -4.10
C PHE A 23 9.15 5.05 -3.68
N LEU A 24 8.99 6.20 -3.01
CA LEU A 24 10.10 7.02 -2.52
C LEU A 24 10.86 6.27 -1.43
N TYR A 25 10.12 5.63 -0.53
CA TYR A 25 10.74 4.81 0.51
C TYR A 25 11.56 3.67 -0.12
N ALA A 26 10.97 2.94 -1.07
CA ALA A 26 11.65 1.83 -1.72
C ALA A 26 12.92 2.29 -2.47
N GLN A 27 12.88 3.45 -3.14
CA GLN A 27 14.06 4.04 -3.79
C GLN A 27 15.23 4.29 -2.83
N HIS A 28 14.95 4.72 -1.60
CA HIS A 28 16.00 5.08 -0.63
C HIS A 28 16.39 3.96 0.33
N ASN A 29 15.51 2.99 0.58
CA ASN A 29 15.66 2.06 1.71
C ASN A 29 15.56 0.57 1.31
N SER A 30 15.28 0.26 0.04
CA SER A 30 15.11 -1.14 -0.40
C SER A 30 16.34 -2.01 -0.15
N GLU A 31 17.56 -1.45 -0.28
CA GLU A 31 18.79 -2.18 -0.02
C GLU A 31 18.95 -2.58 1.44
N GLU A 32 18.67 -1.66 2.37
CA GLU A 32 18.73 -1.95 3.81
C GLU A 32 17.68 -2.96 4.21
N LEU A 33 16.44 -2.82 3.72
CA LEU A 33 15.37 -3.78 3.99
C LEU A 33 15.68 -5.17 3.43
N ARG A 34 16.22 -5.27 2.19
CA ARG A 34 16.69 -6.53 1.62
C ARG A 34 17.81 -7.16 2.47
N ASN A 35 18.78 -6.36 2.92
CA ASN A 35 19.87 -6.85 3.75
C ASN A 35 19.36 -7.43 5.09
N LEU A 36 18.37 -6.78 5.71
CA LEU A 36 17.73 -7.29 6.94
C LEU A 36 16.97 -8.59 6.69
N ARG A 37 16.23 -8.68 5.58
CA ARG A 37 15.50 -9.87 5.15
C ARG A 37 16.44 -11.04 4.84
N ASP A 38 17.46 -10.82 4.01
CA ASP A 38 18.39 -11.87 3.55
C ASP A 38 19.23 -12.43 4.70
N ARG A 39 19.48 -11.62 5.74
CA ARG A 39 20.12 -12.04 6.99
C ARG A 39 19.16 -12.70 7.98
N LYS A 40 17.89 -12.90 7.60
CA LYS A 40 16.82 -13.46 8.44
C LYS A 40 16.61 -12.71 9.75
N ILE A 41 16.85 -11.40 9.75
CA ILE A 41 16.60 -10.54 10.91
C ILE A 41 15.12 -10.17 10.95
N ILE A 42 14.56 -9.86 9.78
CA ILE A 42 13.12 -9.63 9.55
C ILE A 42 12.64 -10.71 8.57
N SER A 43 11.49 -11.33 8.86
CA SER A 43 10.85 -12.26 7.91
C SER A 43 9.92 -11.51 6.94
N ASP A 44 9.56 -12.17 5.84
CA ASP A 44 8.56 -11.63 4.92
C ASP A 44 7.20 -11.40 5.59
N GLU A 45 6.80 -12.27 6.53
CA GLU A 45 5.57 -12.15 7.32
C GLU A 45 5.62 -10.89 8.20
N GLU A 46 6.74 -10.60 8.86
CA GLU A 46 6.89 -9.38 9.67
C GLU A 46 6.85 -8.10 8.82
N ILE A 47 7.32 -8.15 7.57
CA ILE A 47 7.18 -7.02 6.64
C ILE A 47 5.70 -6.84 6.25
N GLU A 48 5.00 -7.94 5.95
CA GLU A 48 3.59 -7.92 5.57
C GLU A 48 2.68 -7.47 6.71
N ASP A 49 2.95 -7.89 7.95
CA ASP A 49 2.22 -7.42 9.14
C ASP A 49 2.38 -5.91 9.33
N ALA A 50 3.61 -5.39 9.17
CA ALA A 50 3.86 -3.95 9.25
C ALA A 50 3.17 -3.18 8.11
N LEU A 51 3.22 -3.74 6.89
CA LEU A 51 2.53 -3.20 5.73
C LEU A 51 1.01 -3.20 5.89
N GLU A 52 0.43 -4.22 6.53
CA GLU A 52 -1.00 -4.26 6.81
C GLU A 52 -1.42 -3.06 7.66
N VAL A 53 -0.67 -2.72 8.70
CA VAL A 53 -0.93 -1.53 9.51
C VAL A 53 -0.90 -0.27 8.65
N ALA A 54 0.12 -0.11 7.81
CA ALA A 54 0.27 1.04 6.92
C ALA A 54 -0.87 1.14 5.88
N ILE A 55 -1.26 0.02 5.28
CA ILE A 55 -2.36 -0.08 4.30
C ILE A 55 -3.69 0.28 4.95
N LEU A 56 -3.98 -0.22 6.16
CA LEU A 56 -5.21 0.13 6.87
C LEU A 56 -5.24 1.61 7.28
N ASN A 57 -4.10 2.18 7.68
CA ASN A 57 -3.98 3.61 7.94
C ASN A 57 -4.22 4.44 6.67
N GLN A 58 -3.67 4.01 5.52
CA GLN A 58 -3.90 4.67 4.24
C GLN A 58 -5.37 4.56 3.82
N ALA A 59 -6.00 3.38 3.93
CA ALA A 59 -7.41 3.19 3.63
C ALA A 59 -8.30 4.16 4.41
N ARG A 60 -7.98 4.42 5.68
CA ARG A 60 -8.67 5.42 6.49
C ARG A 60 -8.48 6.83 5.94
N LYS A 61 -7.23 7.22 5.64
CA LYS A 61 -6.91 8.54 5.05
C LYS A 61 -7.64 8.74 3.72
N ASP A 62 -7.65 7.74 2.85
CA ASP A 62 -8.28 7.78 1.54
C ASP A 62 -9.80 7.95 1.65
N TYR A 63 -10.44 7.20 2.54
CA TYR A 63 -11.87 7.36 2.81
C TYR A 63 -12.19 8.80 3.30
N ASP A 64 -11.40 9.33 4.24
CA ASP A 64 -11.59 10.68 4.75
C ASP A 64 -11.30 11.74 3.67
N HIS A 65 -10.33 11.50 2.80
CA HIS A 65 -10.02 12.33 1.65
C HIS A 65 -11.21 12.38 0.70
N VAL A 66 -11.67 11.24 0.18
CA VAL A 66 -12.83 11.11 -0.72
C VAL A 66 -14.06 11.77 -0.12
N LYS A 67 -14.36 11.49 1.15
CA LYS A 67 -15.51 12.10 1.85
C LYS A 67 -15.42 13.63 1.90
N LYS A 68 -14.22 14.20 2.08
CA LYS A 68 -14.01 15.65 2.17
C LYS A 68 -13.97 16.33 0.80
N THR A 69 -13.38 15.68 -0.19
CA THR A 69 -13.15 16.24 -1.53
C THR A 69 -14.30 15.97 -2.49
N HIS A 70 -15.09 14.91 -2.31
CA HIS A 70 -16.26 14.65 -3.14
C HIS A 70 -17.18 15.89 -3.21
N PHE A 71 -17.45 16.52 -2.06
CA PHE A 71 -18.29 17.72 -2.01
C PHE A 71 -17.71 18.92 -2.77
N ARG A 72 -16.38 18.98 -2.95
CA ARG A 72 -15.68 20.13 -3.55
C ARG A 72 -15.24 19.91 -4.99
N SER A 73 -14.88 18.69 -5.34
CA SER A 73 -14.20 18.35 -6.60
C SER A 73 -14.67 17.03 -7.20
N GLY A 74 -15.68 16.36 -6.61
CA GLY A 74 -16.26 15.15 -7.17
C GLY A 74 -15.33 13.93 -7.19
N ILE A 75 -14.26 13.90 -6.40
CA ILE A 75 -13.40 12.71 -6.34
C ILE A 75 -14.18 11.55 -5.74
N GLU A 76 -14.17 10.42 -6.44
CA GLU A 76 -14.82 9.17 -6.05
C GLU A 76 -13.78 8.12 -5.64
N ALA A 77 -14.22 7.10 -4.90
CA ALA A 77 -13.32 6.13 -4.29
C ALA A 77 -12.64 5.19 -5.30
N ASP A 78 -13.20 5.05 -6.51
CA ASP A 78 -12.62 4.30 -7.63
C ASP A 78 -11.64 5.12 -8.49
N HIS A 79 -11.47 6.41 -8.16
CA HIS A 79 -10.56 7.33 -8.84
C HIS A 79 -9.30 7.69 -8.04
N ILE A 80 -9.14 7.14 -6.83
CA ILE A 80 -7.91 7.32 -6.05
C ILE A 80 -6.77 6.46 -6.60
N GLY A 81 -5.53 6.73 -6.17
CA GLY A 81 -4.33 6.06 -6.70
C GLY A 81 -4.29 4.54 -6.48
N TYR A 82 -4.84 4.06 -5.36
CA TYR A 82 -4.87 2.64 -5.00
C TYR A 82 -6.26 2.21 -4.45
N PRO A 83 -7.30 2.09 -5.29
CA PRO A 83 -8.64 1.71 -4.83
C PRO A 83 -8.68 0.34 -4.13
N GLU A 84 -7.74 -0.56 -4.45
CA GLU A 84 -7.58 -1.86 -3.81
C GLU A 84 -7.30 -1.76 -2.29
N ILE A 85 -6.68 -0.66 -1.82
CA ILE A 85 -6.42 -0.42 -0.39
C ILE A 85 -7.74 -0.18 0.36
N LEU A 86 -8.67 0.57 -0.25
CA LEU A 86 -10.01 0.76 0.31
C LEU A 86 -10.79 -0.55 0.37
N VAL A 87 -10.72 -1.37 -0.67
CA VAL A 87 -11.32 -2.71 -0.68
C VAL A 87 -10.74 -3.56 0.44
N TYR A 88 -9.41 -3.57 0.60
CA TYR A 88 -8.77 -4.29 1.68
C TYR A 88 -9.26 -3.84 3.06
N GLY A 89 -9.36 -2.53 3.29
CA GLY A 89 -9.94 -1.98 4.53
C GLY A 89 -11.39 -2.42 4.77
N ILE A 90 -12.21 -2.48 3.72
CA ILE A 90 -13.60 -2.96 3.81
C ILE A 90 -13.67 -4.42 4.26
N GLU A 91 -12.81 -5.27 3.71
CA GLU A 91 -12.73 -6.71 4.01
C GLU A 91 -12.18 -6.99 5.41
N ARG A 92 -11.26 -6.16 5.90
CA ARG A 92 -10.76 -6.19 7.27
C ARG A 92 -11.70 -5.53 8.29
N ASN A 93 -12.93 -5.16 7.89
CA ASN A 93 -13.92 -4.49 8.73
C ASN A 93 -13.44 -3.17 9.35
N LEU A 94 -12.54 -2.45 8.68
CA LEU A 94 -12.05 -1.14 9.12
C LEU A 94 -13.19 -0.11 9.25
N PHE A 95 -14.20 -0.22 8.38
CA PHE A 95 -15.31 0.72 8.28
C PHE A 95 -16.60 0.15 8.85
N SER A 96 -17.33 0.96 9.60
CA SER A 96 -18.68 0.65 10.09
C SER A 96 -19.70 0.55 8.95
N ALA A 97 -20.86 -0.06 9.21
CA ALA A 97 -21.96 -0.14 8.24
C ALA A 97 -22.40 1.25 7.74
N THR A 98 -22.45 2.24 8.65
CA THR A 98 -22.78 3.63 8.32
C THR A 98 -21.74 4.28 7.40
N GLU A 99 -20.46 3.98 7.57
CA GLU A 99 -19.39 4.48 6.70
C GLU A 99 -19.41 3.79 5.34
N LYS A 100 -19.62 2.47 5.31
CA LYS A 100 -19.78 1.69 4.08
C LYS A 100 -20.93 2.23 3.21
N GLY A 101 -22.03 2.70 3.82
CA GLY A 101 -23.14 3.34 3.12
C GLY A 101 -22.87 4.77 2.61
N LYS A 102 -21.69 5.35 2.90
CA LYS A 102 -21.28 6.70 2.48
C LYS A 102 -20.13 6.71 1.49
N PHE A 103 -19.68 5.54 1.03
CA PHE A 103 -18.73 5.47 -0.07
C PHE A 103 -19.35 6.10 -1.30
N VAL A 104 -18.63 7.06 -1.87
CA VAL A 104 -18.99 7.69 -3.13
C VAL A 104 -18.20 6.99 -4.23
N LEU A 105 -18.91 6.45 -5.21
CA LEU A 105 -18.39 5.63 -6.31
C LEU A 105 -18.96 6.15 -7.63
N ASP A 106 -18.15 6.19 -8.68
CA ASP A 106 -18.62 6.63 -10.00
C ASP A 106 -19.44 5.55 -10.74
N HIS A 107 -20.06 5.96 -11.84
CA HIS A 107 -20.49 5.12 -12.96
C HIS A 107 -21.51 4.03 -12.59
N GLY A 108 -22.36 4.31 -11.61
CA GLY A 108 -23.40 3.36 -11.16
C GLY A 108 -22.84 2.17 -10.40
N MET A 109 -21.58 2.24 -9.96
CA MET A 109 -20.96 1.22 -9.13
C MET A 109 -21.55 1.26 -7.72
N ASN A 110 -21.75 0.08 -7.13
CA ASN A 110 -22.04 -0.09 -5.72
C ASN A 110 -20.87 -0.76 -5.00
N LEU A 111 -20.92 -0.81 -3.67
CA LEU A 111 -19.84 -1.36 -2.84
C LEU A 111 -19.49 -2.81 -3.20
N GLU A 112 -20.48 -3.63 -3.57
CA GLU A 112 -20.25 -5.01 -3.97
C GLU A 112 -19.46 -5.09 -5.29
N THR A 113 -19.89 -4.34 -6.31
CA THR A 113 -19.18 -4.26 -7.59
C THR A 113 -17.80 -3.64 -7.46
N PHE A 114 -17.64 -2.64 -6.60
CA PHE A 114 -16.36 -2.01 -6.28
C PHE A 114 -15.39 -3.01 -5.66
N CYS A 115 -15.82 -3.69 -4.60
CA CYS A 115 -15.00 -4.74 -3.98
C CYS A 115 -14.68 -5.85 -4.98
N LYS A 116 -15.61 -6.27 -5.83
CA LYS A 116 -15.35 -7.31 -6.83
C LYS A 116 -14.30 -6.87 -7.86
N GLN A 117 -14.34 -5.60 -8.28
CA GLN A 117 -13.46 -5.07 -9.33
C GLN A 117 -12.03 -4.82 -8.83
N TYR A 118 -11.88 -4.27 -7.62
CA TYR A 118 -10.58 -3.85 -7.09
C TYR A 118 -10.03 -4.77 -5.99
N ARG A 119 -10.68 -5.90 -5.71
CA ARG A 119 -10.15 -6.89 -4.76
C ARG A 119 -8.81 -7.42 -5.25
N ASP A 120 -7.81 -7.24 -4.40
CA ASP A 120 -6.51 -7.88 -4.52
C ASP A 120 -6.25 -8.75 -3.29
N LYS A 121 -6.26 -10.07 -3.49
CA LYS A 121 -6.02 -11.05 -2.41
C LYS A 121 -4.56 -11.13 -1.98
N GLU A 122 -3.66 -10.60 -2.80
CA GLU A 122 -2.21 -10.68 -2.60
C GLU A 122 -1.63 -9.27 -2.35
N ILE A 123 -2.47 -8.31 -1.92
CA ILE A 123 -2.06 -6.89 -1.78
C ILE A 123 -0.82 -6.72 -0.90
N LEU A 124 -0.73 -7.43 0.24
CA LEU A 124 0.43 -7.37 1.14
C LEU A 124 1.71 -7.83 0.43
N LYS A 125 1.62 -8.96 -0.27
CA LYS A 125 2.72 -9.50 -1.06
C LYS A 125 3.14 -8.54 -2.17
N HIS A 126 2.19 -7.95 -2.90
CA HIS A 126 2.50 -6.99 -3.96
C HIS A 126 3.20 -5.75 -3.40
N PHE A 127 2.76 -5.21 -2.25
CA PHE A 127 3.44 -4.08 -1.61
C PHE A 127 4.82 -4.46 -1.08
N ARG A 128 4.98 -5.64 -0.46
CA ARG A 128 6.28 -6.18 -0.04
C ARG A 128 7.25 -6.28 -1.23
N GLU A 129 6.78 -6.81 -2.36
CA GLU A 129 7.59 -6.92 -3.59
C GLU A 129 7.98 -5.54 -4.14
N LYS A 130 7.05 -4.58 -4.16
CA LYS A 130 7.33 -3.17 -4.52
C LYS A 130 8.40 -2.56 -3.62
N LEU A 131 8.36 -2.84 -2.31
CA LEU A 131 9.34 -2.34 -1.35
C LEU A 131 10.73 -2.96 -1.53
N LEU A 132 10.78 -4.27 -1.74
CA LEU A 132 12.03 -5.01 -1.86
C LEU A 132 12.67 -4.87 -3.25
N SER A 133 11.87 -4.59 -4.28
CA SER A 133 12.29 -4.48 -5.67
C SER A 133 11.62 -3.28 -6.35
N PRO A 134 11.95 -2.04 -5.96
CA PRO A 134 11.38 -0.86 -6.60
C PRO A 134 11.71 -0.85 -8.09
N LYS A 135 10.71 -0.59 -8.92
CA LYS A 135 10.92 -0.31 -10.33
C LYS A 135 11.72 0.99 -10.47
N VAL A 136 12.76 0.95 -11.28
CA VAL A 136 13.63 2.10 -11.52
C VAL A 136 13.05 2.88 -12.69
N PHE A 137 12.94 4.19 -12.55
CA PHE A 137 12.54 5.05 -13.67
C PHE A 137 13.77 5.40 -14.50
N VAL A 138 13.85 4.86 -15.72
CA VAL A 138 14.93 5.11 -16.68
C VAL A 138 14.30 5.59 -17.99
N ASP A 139 14.75 6.74 -18.50
CA ASP A 139 14.33 7.29 -19.80
C ASP A 139 12.81 7.35 -20.04
N GLY A 140 12.06 7.79 -19.04
CA GLY A 140 10.60 7.93 -19.19
C GLY A 140 9.81 6.64 -18.98
N LYS A 141 10.45 5.52 -18.61
CA LYS A 141 9.81 4.22 -18.39
C LYS A 141 10.20 3.61 -17.05
N TYR A 142 9.27 2.90 -16.43
CA TYR A 142 9.55 2.07 -15.26
C TYR A 142 10.11 0.71 -15.73
N CYS A 143 11.38 0.45 -15.42
CA CYS A 143 12.05 -0.80 -15.71
C CYS A 143 12.20 -1.63 -14.44
N ASP A 144 12.10 -2.96 -14.56
CA ASP A 144 12.50 -3.84 -13.46
C ASP A 144 14.02 -3.71 -13.27
N PRO A 145 14.52 -3.68 -12.02
CA PRO A 145 15.95 -3.49 -11.73
C PRO A 145 16.85 -4.65 -12.20
N HIS A 146 16.30 -5.65 -12.90
CA HIS A 146 17.10 -6.75 -13.45
C HIS A 146 17.95 -6.27 -14.63
N PRO A 147 19.29 -6.41 -14.58
CA PRO A 147 20.18 -5.98 -15.66
C PRO A 147 19.98 -6.72 -17.00
N ALA A 148 19.14 -7.77 -17.02
CA ALA A 148 18.87 -8.57 -18.22
C ALA A 148 17.67 -8.08 -19.06
N CYS A 149 16.87 -7.12 -18.56
CA CYS A 149 15.60 -6.75 -19.21
C CYS A 149 15.63 -5.41 -19.96
N CYS A 150 16.79 -4.75 -20.04
CA CYS A 150 16.98 -3.53 -20.83
C CYS A 150 17.77 -3.84 -22.11
N HIS A 151 17.10 -4.41 -23.11
CA HIS A 151 17.57 -4.50 -24.48
C HIS A 151 16.51 -3.96 -25.44
#